data_AF-A0A1U7V750-F1
#
_entry.id   AF-A0A1U7V750-F1
#
_cell.length_a   1.000
_cell.length_b   1.000
_cell.length_c   1.000
_cell.angle_alpha   90.00
_cell.angle_beta   90.00
_cell.angle_gamma   90.00
#
_symmetry.space_group_name_H-M   'P 1'
#
loop_
_entity.id
_entity.type
_entity.pdbx_description
1 polymer ?
#
loop_
_entity_poly.entity_id
_entity_poly.type
_entity_poly.pdbx_seq_one_letter_code
_entity_poly.pdbx_strand_id
1 'polypeptide(L)'
;MATESFNKPPSYPEMIYEAIEALNQEGGSNKSSISTYIESKYGDLGKDHSEFLTLHLDNMKQTGELIFLKNNYIKPGSDVPQKRGRGRPPKPKVPLPPGAESAEIASPRPRGRPRKDPNAPPTSKKPKPTPAAPNSTGRPRGRPRKVRPQPAQDDDDVEES
;
A
#
# COMPACT_ATOMS: atom_id res chain seq x y z
N MET A 1 21.75 -33.89 -12.59
CA MET A 1 20.61 -34.62 -12.01
C MET A 1 20.05 -33.74 -10.89
N ALA A 2 18.92 -33.06 -11.12
CA ALA A 2 18.30 -32.18 -10.12
C ALA A 2 17.43 -33.04 -9.19
N THR A 3 17.64 -32.92 -7.89
CA THR A 3 16.91 -33.68 -6.86
C THR A 3 15.54 -33.06 -6.62
N GLU A 4 14.52 -33.75 -7.11
CA GLU A 4 13.11 -33.43 -6.97
C GLU A 4 12.63 -33.82 -5.56
N SER A 5 12.52 -32.85 -4.65
CA SER A 5 11.97 -33.07 -3.31
C SER A 5 10.44 -33.07 -3.35
N PHE A 6 9.84 -34.20 -3.74
CA PHE A 6 8.40 -34.37 -3.98
C PHE A 6 7.56 -34.67 -2.72
N ASN A 7 8.09 -34.46 -1.51
CA ASN A 7 7.44 -34.95 -0.28
C ASN A 7 7.15 -33.86 0.77
N LYS A 8 7.14 -32.59 0.37
CA LYS A 8 6.60 -31.49 1.17
C LYS A 8 5.39 -30.92 0.42
N PRO A 9 4.27 -30.63 1.12
CA PRO A 9 3.19 -29.91 0.48
C PRO A 9 3.75 -28.58 -0.05
N PRO A 10 3.40 -28.18 -1.29
CA PRO A 10 3.92 -26.96 -1.89
C PRO A 10 3.54 -25.75 -1.05
N SER A 11 4.39 -24.74 -1.10
CA SER A 11 4.13 -23.49 -0.38
C SER A 11 2.92 -22.79 -0.98
N TYR A 12 2.15 -22.05 -0.17
CA TYR A 12 0.98 -21.29 -0.66
C TYR A 12 1.27 -20.40 -1.89
N PRO A 13 2.40 -19.67 -1.98
CA PRO A 13 2.77 -18.92 -3.18
C PRO A 13 2.86 -19.80 -4.44
N GLU A 14 3.41 -21.01 -4.32
CA GLU A 14 3.54 -21.95 -5.44
C GLU A 14 2.16 -22.43 -5.89
N MET A 15 1.29 -22.81 -4.94
CA MET A 15 -0.09 -23.19 -5.24
C MET A 15 -0.87 -22.06 -5.93
N ILE A 16 -0.63 -20.80 -5.53
CA ILE A 16 -1.27 -19.62 -6.14
C ILE A 16 -0.77 -19.41 -7.58
N TYR A 17 0.53 -19.51 -7.83
CA TYR A 17 1.07 -19.37 -9.20
C TYR A 17 0.53 -20.44 -10.11
N GLU A 18 0.54 -21.69 -9.64
CA GLU A 18 0.02 -22.81 -10.40
C GLU A 18 -1.48 -22.67 -10.66
N ALA A 19 -2.25 -22.14 -9.70
CA ALA A 19 -3.66 -21.85 -9.90
C ALA A 19 -3.89 -20.82 -11.01
N ILE A 20 -3.13 -19.72 -11.00
CA ILE A 20 -3.24 -18.67 -12.02
C ILE A 20 -2.84 -19.23 -13.41
N GLU A 21 -1.79 -20.05 -13.47
CA GLU A 21 -1.31 -20.70 -14.71
C GLU A 21 -2.23 -21.80 -15.22
N ALA A 22 -2.96 -22.50 -14.35
CA ALA A 22 -3.92 -23.50 -14.77
C ALA A 22 -5.26 -22.87 -15.20
N LEU A 23 -5.69 -21.81 -14.52
CA LEU A 23 -6.94 -21.12 -14.84
C LEU A 23 -6.81 -20.23 -16.09
N ASN A 24 -5.63 -19.68 -16.38
CA ASN A 24 -5.30 -18.89 -17.58
C ASN A 24 -6.41 -17.91 -18.03
N GLN A 25 -7.04 -17.25 -17.06
CA GLN A 25 -8.16 -16.35 -17.32
C GLN A 25 -7.65 -15.02 -17.90
N GLU A 26 -8.36 -14.49 -18.90
CA GLU A 26 -8.06 -13.22 -19.54
C GLU A 26 -8.32 -12.06 -18.55
N GLY A 27 -7.25 -11.62 -17.88
CA GLY A 27 -7.33 -10.63 -16.79
C GLY A 27 -7.05 -11.19 -15.39
N GLY A 28 -6.57 -12.43 -15.29
CA GLY A 28 -6.15 -13.07 -14.03
C GLY A 28 -7.29 -13.76 -13.30
N SER A 29 -6.97 -14.31 -12.13
CA SER A 29 -7.88 -15.13 -11.35
C SER A 29 -8.30 -14.40 -10.08
N ASN A 30 -9.59 -14.51 -9.71
CA ASN A 30 -10.08 -13.97 -8.46
C ASN A 30 -9.77 -14.92 -7.27
N LYS A 31 -9.88 -14.40 -6.04
CA LYS A 31 -9.57 -15.17 -4.82
C LYS A 31 -10.37 -16.48 -4.74
N SER A 32 -11.67 -16.46 -5.05
CA SER A 32 -12.54 -17.63 -4.98
C SER A 32 -12.13 -18.72 -5.99
N SER A 33 -11.79 -18.33 -7.22
CA SER A 33 -11.33 -19.25 -8.27
C SER A 33 -10.05 -19.94 -7.86
N ILE A 34 -9.12 -19.17 -7.27
CA ILE A 34 -7.86 -19.70 -6.74
C ILE A 34 -8.14 -20.67 -5.58
N SER A 35 -9.01 -20.31 -4.64
CA SER A 35 -9.43 -21.18 -3.52
C SER A 35 -9.95 -22.52 -4.03
N THR A 36 -10.93 -22.49 -4.93
CA THR A 36 -11.54 -23.70 -5.49
C THR A 36 -10.54 -24.56 -6.25
N TYR A 37 -9.62 -23.96 -7.00
CA TYR A 37 -8.57 -24.71 -7.69
C TYR A 37 -7.63 -25.42 -6.71
N ILE A 38 -7.16 -24.70 -5.68
CA ILE A 38 -6.23 -25.26 -4.69
C ILE A 38 -6.90 -26.40 -3.92
N GLU A 39 -8.14 -26.21 -3.47
CA GLU A 39 -8.94 -27.24 -2.79
C GLU A 39 -9.17 -28.47 -3.69
N SER A 40 -9.46 -28.26 -4.98
CA SER A 40 -9.69 -29.35 -5.93
C SER A 40 -8.41 -30.15 -6.23
N LYS A 41 -7.26 -29.48 -6.23
CA LYS A 41 -5.97 -30.09 -6.62
C LYS A 41 -5.24 -30.73 -5.45
N TYR A 42 -5.21 -30.07 -4.31
CA TYR A 42 -4.45 -30.48 -3.13
C TYR A 42 -5.32 -31.11 -2.05
N GLY A 43 -6.64 -31.10 -2.23
CA GLY A 43 -7.60 -31.59 -1.25
C GLY A 43 -8.01 -30.51 -0.24
N ASP A 44 -8.71 -30.94 0.82
CA ASP A 44 -9.18 -30.04 1.86
C ASP A 44 -8.03 -29.56 2.76
N LEU A 45 -7.64 -28.28 2.63
CA LEU A 45 -6.58 -27.63 3.42
C LEU A 45 -7.05 -27.14 4.81
N GLY A 46 -8.29 -27.48 5.20
CA GLY A 46 -8.88 -27.09 6.47
C GLY A 46 -9.54 -25.71 6.44
N LYS A 47 -10.24 -25.38 7.52
CA LYS A 47 -11.12 -24.19 7.63
C LYS A 47 -10.36 -22.86 7.50
N ASP A 48 -9.08 -22.86 7.83
CA ASP A 48 -8.23 -21.68 7.82
C ASP A 48 -7.68 -21.36 6.41
N HIS A 49 -7.96 -22.20 5.41
CA HIS A 49 -7.47 -22.02 4.03
C HIS A 49 -7.76 -20.61 3.50
N SER A 50 -8.96 -20.11 3.75
CA SER A 50 -9.39 -18.80 3.26
C SER A 50 -8.55 -17.64 3.85
N GLU A 51 -8.07 -17.79 5.08
CA GLU A 51 -7.23 -16.80 5.77
C GLU A 51 -5.78 -16.89 5.28
N PHE A 52 -5.22 -18.11 5.21
CA PHE A 52 -3.88 -18.35 4.68
C PHE A 52 -3.72 -17.87 3.24
N LEU A 53 -4.75 -18.10 2.41
CA LEU A 53 -4.78 -17.60 1.04
C LEU A 53 -4.78 -16.07 1.00
N THR A 54 -5.57 -15.41 1.86
CA THR A 54 -5.61 -13.93 1.92
C THR A 54 -4.25 -13.36 2.28
N LEU A 55 -3.63 -13.90 3.33
CA LEU A 55 -2.34 -13.45 3.83
C LEU A 55 -1.27 -13.54 2.73
N HIS A 56 -1.21 -14.67 2.03
CA HIS A 56 -0.23 -14.88 0.96
C HIS A 56 -0.49 -13.99 -0.26
N LEU A 57 -1.75 -13.83 -0.69
CA LEU A 57 -2.09 -12.95 -1.79
C LEU A 57 -1.73 -11.48 -1.50
N ASP A 58 -1.96 -11.02 -0.27
CA ASP A 58 -1.57 -9.67 0.14
C ASP A 58 -0.05 -9.50 0.20
N ASN A 59 0.67 -10.50 0.71
CA ASN A 59 2.13 -10.49 0.72
C ASN A 59 2.70 -10.46 -0.71
N MET A 60 2.23 -11.32 -1.61
CA MET A 60 2.67 -11.37 -3.01
C MET A 60 2.35 -10.08 -3.78
N LYS A 61 1.21 -9.46 -3.48
CA LYS A 61 0.87 -8.12 -3.98
C LYS A 61 1.83 -7.04 -3.46
N GLN A 62 2.23 -7.11 -2.19
CA GLN A 62 3.17 -6.16 -1.59
C GLN A 62 4.60 -6.33 -2.09
N THR A 63 5.06 -7.58 -2.30
CA THR A 63 6.38 -7.87 -2.87
C THR A 63 6.45 -7.52 -4.35
N GLY A 64 5.29 -7.38 -5.02
CA GLY A 64 5.18 -7.10 -6.45
C GLY A 64 5.32 -8.36 -7.30
N GLU A 65 5.13 -9.52 -6.69
CA GLU A 65 5.02 -10.83 -7.33
C GLU A 65 3.69 -11.04 -8.04
N LEU A 66 2.63 -10.37 -7.58
CA LEU A 66 1.33 -10.35 -8.23
C LEU A 66 0.85 -8.92 -8.43
N ILE A 67 0.13 -8.70 -9.53
CA ILE A 67 -0.59 -7.47 -9.81
C ILE A 67 -2.06 -7.71 -9.45
N PHE A 68 -2.61 -6.85 -8.59
CA PHE A 68 -4.03 -6.87 -8.26
C PHE A 68 -4.78 -5.80 -9.07
N LEU A 69 -5.65 -6.23 -9.99
CA LEU A 69 -6.42 -5.36 -10.87
C LEU A 69 -7.89 -5.78 -10.87
N LYS A 70 -8.80 -4.85 -10.57
CA LYS A 70 -10.26 -5.09 -10.64
C LYS A 70 -10.70 -6.40 -9.97
N ASN A 71 -10.15 -6.70 -8.78
CA ASN A 71 -10.39 -7.92 -7.99
C ASN A 71 -9.77 -9.22 -8.52
N ASN A 72 -8.91 -9.15 -9.52
CA ASN A 72 -8.17 -10.29 -10.05
C ASN A 72 -6.68 -10.18 -9.73
N TYR A 73 -6.06 -11.33 -9.47
CA TYR A 73 -4.63 -11.49 -9.29
C TYR A 73 -4.00 -11.99 -10.58
N ILE A 74 -2.97 -11.28 -11.04
CA ILE A 74 -2.30 -11.52 -12.32
C ILE A 74 -0.80 -11.66 -12.06
N LYS A 75 -0.17 -12.63 -12.71
CA LYS A 75 1.29 -12.74 -12.74
C LYS A 75 1.87 -11.57 -13.55
N PRO A 76 2.76 -10.73 -12.99
CA PRO A 76 3.45 -9.70 -13.75
C PRO A 76 4.25 -10.38 -14.86
N GLY A 77 4.02 -9.97 -16.11
CA GLY A 77 4.81 -10.45 -17.22
C GLY A 77 6.29 -10.12 -17.02
N SER A 78 7.18 -10.93 -17.59
CA SER A 78 8.65 -10.74 -17.55
C SER A 78 9.11 -9.35 -18.00
N ASP A 79 8.26 -8.61 -18.69
CA ASP A 79 8.54 -7.29 -19.25
C ASP A 79 8.08 -6.13 -18.36
N VAL A 80 7.33 -6.39 -17.27
CA VAL A 80 6.80 -5.29 -16.43
C VAL A 80 7.84 -4.91 -15.37
N PRO A 81 8.46 -3.71 -15.44
CA PRO A 81 9.38 -3.28 -14.40
C PRO A 81 8.62 -3.18 -13.08
N GLN A 82 9.06 -3.96 -12.09
CA GLN A 82 8.51 -3.96 -10.73
C GLN A 82 8.27 -2.52 -10.28
N LYS A 83 7.02 -2.18 -9.93
CA LYS A 83 6.67 -0.82 -9.50
C LYS A 83 7.40 -0.51 -8.20
N ARG A 84 8.55 0.18 -8.33
CA ARG A 84 9.38 0.63 -7.21
C ARG A 84 8.56 1.59 -6.36
N GLY A 85 8.34 1.21 -5.10
CA GLY A 85 7.57 2.01 -4.15
C GLY A 85 8.07 3.45 -4.03
N ARG A 86 7.13 4.35 -3.79
CA ARG A 86 7.41 5.75 -3.45
C ARG A 86 8.17 5.78 -2.11
N GLY A 87 9.35 6.39 -2.10
CA GLY A 87 10.25 6.39 -0.94
C GLY A 87 11.51 5.53 -1.09
N ARG A 88 11.66 4.75 -2.17
CA ARG A 88 12.99 4.27 -2.57
C ARG A 88 13.79 5.48 -3.06
N PRO A 89 14.93 5.83 -2.44
CA PRO A 89 15.79 6.88 -2.99
C PRO A 89 16.19 6.52 -4.43
N PRO A 90 16.26 7.51 -5.34
CA PRO A 90 16.64 7.27 -6.71
C PRO A 90 18.04 6.64 -6.75
N LYS A 91 18.23 5.62 -7.59
CA LYS A 91 19.57 5.09 -7.85
C LYS A 91 20.49 6.26 -8.27
N PRO A 92 21.74 6.35 -7.76
CA PRO A 92 22.70 7.29 -8.30
C PRO A 92 22.89 7.01 -9.79
N LYS A 93 22.85 8.06 -10.62
CA LYS A 93 23.14 7.92 -12.04
C LYS A 93 24.61 7.52 -12.16
N VAL A 94 24.87 6.37 -12.78
CA VAL A 94 26.21 6.08 -13.29
C VAL A 94 26.49 7.16 -14.35
N PRO A 95 27.58 7.94 -14.24
CA PRO A 95 27.93 8.88 -15.28
C PRO A 95 28.26 8.09 -16.54
N LEU A 96 27.41 8.26 -17.56
CA LEU A 96 27.75 7.93 -18.94
C LEU A 96 28.99 8.77 -19.34
N PRO A 97 29.86 8.24 -20.22
CA PRO A 97 31.18 8.81 -20.50
C PRO A 97 31.11 10.27 -20.99
N PRO A 98 32.15 11.08 -20.73
CA PRO A 98 32.16 12.51 -21.06
C PRO A 98 32.31 12.67 -22.58
N GLY A 99 31.30 13.24 -23.24
CA GLY A 99 31.38 13.46 -24.69
C GLY A 99 30.18 14.06 -25.40
N ALA A 100 29.19 14.63 -24.70
CA ALA A 100 28.12 15.40 -25.33
C ALA A 100 27.76 16.59 -24.46
N GLU A 101 28.58 17.63 -24.55
CA GLU A 101 28.28 18.96 -24.06
C GLU A 101 27.08 19.54 -24.83
N SER A 102 26.32 20.40 -24.13
CA SER A 102 25.37 21.37 -24.67
C SER A 102 23.96 20.90 -25.05
N ALA A 103 23.07 20.87 -24.05
CA ALA A 103 21.69 21.35 -24.22
C ALA A 103 21.14 21.80 -22.86
N GLU A 104 21.47 23.04 -22.53
CA GLU A 104 20.75 24.01 -21.72
C GLU A 104 19.70 23.55 -20.68
N ILE A 105 19.98 23.99 -19.45
CA ILE A 105 19.09 24.04 -18.30
C ILE A 105 17.83 24.86 -18.64
N ALA A 106 16.80 24.22 -19.19
CA ALA A 106 15.48 24.82 -19.25
C ALA A 106 14.83 24.73 -17.86
N SER A 107 14.97 25.78 -17.07
CA SER A 107 14.22 25.94 -15.81
C SER A 107 12.72 25.79 -16.10
N PRO A 108 11.96 25.04 -15.28
CA PRO A 108 10.54 24.83 -15.54
C PRO A 108 9.80 26.17 -15.45
N ARG A 109 9.22 26.60 -16.58
CA ARG A 109 8.39 27.82 -16.64
C ARG A 109 7.25 27.69 -15.62
N PRO A 110 7.02 28.67 -14.73
CA PRO A 110 5.89 28.62 -13.82
C PRO A 110 4.60 28.69 -14.65
N ARG A 111 3.79 27.64 -14.55
CA ARG A 111 2.49 27.56 -15.21
C ARG A 111 1.47 28.42 -14.45
N GLY A 112 0.79 29.31 -15.17
CA GLY A 112 -0.56 29.76 -14.83
C GLY A 112 -0.72 31.05 -14.02
N ARG A 113 0.34 31.81 -13.71
CA ARG A 113 0.20 33.15 -13.13
C ARG A 113 1.17 34.14 -13.78
N PRO A 114 0.71 35.33 -14.24
CA PRO A 114 1.61 36.41 -14.62
C PRO A 114 2.56 36.74 -13.47
N ARG A 115 3.83 36.98 -13.80
CA ARG A 115 4.81 37.42 -12.80
C ARG A 115 4.36 38.77 -12.24
N LYS A 116 4.41 38.93 -10.91
CA LYS A 116 4.06 40.19 -10.25
C LYS A 116 5.11 41.26 -10.62
N ASP A 117 4.65 42.41 -11.13
CA ASP A 117 5.55 43.49 -11.56
C ASP A 117 6.37 44.06 -10.40
N PRO A 118 7.70 44.28 -10.58
CA PRO A 118 8.56 44.85 -9.54
C PRO A 118 8.28 46.33 -9.22
N ASN A 119 7.44 47.02 -10.01
CA ASN A 119 7.14 48.44 -9.84
C ASN A 119 5.72 48.71 -9.31
N ALA A 120 5.11 47.73 -8.62
CA ALA A 120 3.83 47.94 -7.95
C ALA A 120 4.04 48.81 -6.68
N PRO A 121 3.24 49.87 -6.46
CA PRO A 121 3.37 50.69 -5.26
C PRO A 121 3.09 49.87 -4.00
N PRO A 122 3.82 50.09 -2.89
CA PRO A 122 3.63 49.34 -1.66
C PRO A 122 2.23 49.60 -1.10
N THR A 123 1.36 48.59 -1.08
CA THR A 123 0.05 48.72 -0.43
C THR A 123 0.27 48.90 1.07
N SER A 124 -0.11 50.08 1.56
CA SER A 124 0.04 50.56 2.93
C SER A 124 -0.57 49.62 3.98
N LYS A 125 0.21 49.34 5.02
CA LYS A 125 -0.24 48.76 6.30
C LYS A 125 -1.23 49.72 6.98
N LYS A 126 -2.39 49.24 7.43
CA LYS A 126 -3.23 49.88 8.47
C LYS A 126 -3.98 48.79 9.29
N PRO A 127 -4.40 49.11 10.53
CA PRO A 127 -3.94 48.41 11.74
C PRO A 127 -4.92 47.38 12.34
N LYS A 128 -4.40 46.60 13.30
CA LYS A 128 -5.16 45.74 14.25
C LYS A 128 -6.23 46.54 15.02
N PRO A 129 -7.35 45.88 15.36
CA PRO A 129 -7.96 46.01 16.68
C PRO A 129 -7.89 44.67 17.45
N THR A 130 -7.49 44.75 18.72
CA THR A 130 -7.61 43.73 19.77
C THR A 130 -9.00 43.81 20.43
N PRO A 131 -9.33 42.98 21.44
CA PRO A 131 -9.47 41.52 21.45
C PRO A 131 -10.90 41.12 21.88
N ALA A 132 -11.57 40.20 21.18
CA ALA A 132 -12.82 39.63 21.68
C ALA A 132 -13.03 38.18 21.23
N ALA A 133 -13.25 37.33 22.23
CA ALA A 133 -13.83 35.99 22.21
C ALA A 133 -13.05 34.86 21.49
N PRO A 134 -12.87 33.68 22.15
CA PRO A 134 -12.33 32.50 21.50
C PRO A 134 -13.39 31.88 20.60
N ASN A 135 -13.52 32.37 19.37
CA ASN A 135 -14.26 31.66 18.34
C ASN A 135 -13.47 30.41 17.96
N SER A 136 -13.91 29.27 18.49
CA SER A 136 -13.47 27.90 18.24
C SER A 136 -13.58 27.55 16.76
N THR A 137 -12.61 28.01 15.97
CA THR A 137 -12.46 27.66 14.56
C THR A 137 -11.42 26.55 14.42
N GLY A 138 -11.87 25.32 14.64
CA GLY A 138 -11.06 24.13 14.38
C GLY A 138 -11.92 22.89 14.47
N ARG A 139 -12.11 22.21 13.33
CA ARG A 139 -12.80 20.92 13.23
C ARG A 139 -12.43 20.00 14.40
N PRO A 140 -13.39 19.29 15.01
CA PRO A 140 -13.10 18.39 16.12
C PRO A 140 -12.04 17.38 15.68
N ARG A 141 -10.98 17.20 16.48
CA ARG A 141 -10.03 16.10 16.27
C ARG A 141 -10.87 14.83 16.26
N GLY A 142 -10.92 14.16 15.11
CA GLY A 142 -11.91 13.13 14.74
C GLY A 142 -11.96 11.88 15.60
N ARG A 143 -11.44 11.89 16.84
CA ARG A 143 -11.73 10.89 17.86
C ARG A 143 -11.51 11.49 19.25
N PRO A 144 -12.50 11.43 20.17
CA PRO A 144 -12.27 11.74 21.58
C PRO A 144 -11.23 10.79 22.18
N ARG A 145 -10.47 11.24 23.20
CA ARG A 145 -9.49 10.40 23.89
C ARG A 145 -10.20 9.19 24.50
N LYS A 146 -9.64 7.99 24.33
CA LYS A 146 -10.12 6.76 24.99
C LYS A 146 -9.83 6.90 26.49
N VAL A 147 -10.84 7.20 27.29
CA VAL A 147 -10.76 7.09 28.75
C VAL A 147 -10.66 5.60 29.09
N ARG A 148 -9.62 5.19 29.83
CA ARG A 148 -9.55 3.86 30.41
C ARG A 148 -10.41 3.87 31.69
N PRO A 149 -11.47 3.06 31.81
CA PRO A 149 -12.09 2.84 33.10
C PRO A 149 -11.08 2.12 34.01
N GLN A 150 -10.94 2.61 35.24
CA GLN A 150 -10.26 1.88 36.31
C GLN A 150 -11.12 0.65 36.63
N PRO A 151 -10.56 -0.55 36.82
CA PRO A 151 -11.33 -1.67 37.35
C PRO A 151 -11.78 -1.31 38.77
N ALA A 152 -13.09 -1.24 38.99
CA ALA A 152 -13.66 -1.30 40.32
C ALA A 152 -13.31 -2.67 40.89
N GLN A 153 -12.64 -2.68 42.03
CA GLN A 153 -12.55 -3.84 42.89
C GLN A 153 -13.90 -3.89 43.61
N ASP A 154 -14.79 -4.75 43.14
CA ASP A 154 -15.97 -5.13 43.91
C ASP A 154 -15.57 -6.34 44.75
N ASP A 155 -15.32 -6.03 46.03
CA ASP A 155 -15.32 -6.97 47.14
C ASP A 155 -16.74 -7.53 47.30
N ASP A 156 -16.94 -8.82 47.04
CA ASP A 156 -18.11 -9.56 47.51
C ASP A 156 -17.62 -10.87 48.17
N ASP A 157 -17.29 -10.73 49.45
CA ASP A 157 -17.48 -11.75 50.48
C ASP A 157 -18.97 -12.17 50.50
N VAL A 158 -19.28 -13.42 50.14
CA VAL A 158 -20.39 -14.17 50.77
C VAL A 158 -19.96 -15.63 50.92
N GLU A 159 -19.42 -15.86 52.11
CA GLU A 159 -19.51 -17.08 52.90
C GLU A 159 -20.92 -17.69 52.85
N GLU A 160 -21.03 -19.01 52.69
CA GLU A 160 -21.68 -19.90 53.68
C GLU A 160 -22.14 -21.24 53.05
N SER A 161 -21.56 -22.30 53.62
CA SER A 161 -22.01 -23.67 53.88
C SER A 161 -23.17 -24.30 53.11
#